data_AF-A0A2I0APK8-F1
#
_entry.id   AF-A0A2I0APK8-F1
#
_cell.length_a   1.000
_cell.length_b   1.000
_cell.length_c   1.000
_cell.angle_alpha   90.00
_cell.angle_beta   90.00
_cell.angle_gamma   90.00
#
_symmetry.space_group_name_H-M   'P 1'
#
loop_
_entity.id
_entity.type
_entity.pdbx_description
1 polymer ?
#
loop_
_entity_poly.entity_id
_entity_poly.type
_entity_poly.pdbx_seq_one_letter_code
_entity_poly.pdbx_strand_id
1 'polypeptide(L)'
;MATSSAGCLLVVLFLLCATIESCDATDPPARWVSMLGTRRERSIAFRVCTKALLEYMESWPREWIGEVIDVLSANLRRVGPTEYYMMTFYAKKMIPALGITFKVIISFTYTKPTGSSTLYTGIVSNFQIMMIRGTVEPIEE
;
A
#
# COMPACT_ATOMS: atom_id res chain seq x y z
N MET A 1 9.14 57.70 -18.11
CA MET A 1 10.28 57.49 -17.18
C MET A 1 10.40 56.02 -16.93
N ALA A 2 11.63 55.52 -17.02
CA ALA A 2 11.99 54.12 -17.14
C ALA A 2 11.35 53.24 -16.06
N THR A 3 10.54 52.26 -16.47
CA THR A 3 10.43 51.01 -15.72
C THR A 3 11.84 50.42 -15.66
N SER A 4 12.52 50.64 -14.54
CA SER A 4 13.88 50.18 -14.32
C SER A 4 13.98 48.70 -14.65
N SER A 5 14.99 48.32 -15.43
CA SER A 5 15.30 46.93 -15.80
C SER A 5 15.43 46.00 -14.58
N ALA A 6 15.68 46.57 -13.39
CA ALA A 6 15.66 45.87 -12.10
C ALA A 6 14.25 45.40 -11.68
N GLY A 7 13.20 46.15 -11.99
CA GLY A 7 11.81 45.79 -11.68
C GLY A 7 11.32 44.61 -12.52
N CYS A 8 11.71 44.57 -13.79
CA CYS A 8 11.42 43.43 -14.67
C CYS A 8 12.17 42.16 -14.21
N LEU A 9 13.43 42.30 -13.77
CA LEU A 9 14.24 41.22 -13.22
C LEU A 9 13.63 40.64 -11.94
N LEU A 10 13.12 41.48 -11.04
CA LEU A 10 12.46 41.05 -9.80
C LEU A 10 11.19 40.24 -10.06
N VAL A 11 10.35 40.69 -11.02
CA VAL A 11 9.13 39.96 -11.39
C VAL A 11 9.46 38.61 -12.01
N VAL A 12 10.49 38.54 -12.86
CA VAL A 12 10.97 37.26 -13.42
C VAL A 12 11.54 36.36 -12.32
N LEU A 13 12.24 36.90 -11.33
CA LEU A 13 12.74 36.15 -10.18
C LEU A 13 11.61 35.59 -9.31
N PHE A 14 10.57 36.38 -9.03
CA PHE A 14 9.39 35.90 -8.30
C PHE A 14 8.62 34.82 -9.09
N LEU A 15 8.47 35.00 -10.41
CA LEU A 15 7.85 33.99 -11.26
C LEU A 15 8.70 32.71 -11.33
N LEU A 16 10.03 32.83 -11.42
CA LEU A 16 10.94 31.68 -11.38
C LEU A 16 10.89 30.96 -10.05
N CYS A 17 10.90 31.67 -8.92
CA CYS A 17 10.76 31.07 -7.59
C CYS A 17 9.40 30.39 -7.41
N ALA A 18 8.31 30.99 -7.88
CA ALA A 18 6.98 30.36 -7.86
C ALA A 18 6.91 29.09 -8.73
N THR A 19 7.61 29.06 -9.88
CA THR A 19 7.72 27.83 -10.69
C THR A 19 8.68 26.80 -10.10
N ILE A 20 9.72 27.19 -9.36
CA ILE A 20 10.65 26.26 -8.71
C ILE A 20 9.97 25.58 -7.50
N GLU A 21 9.22 26.32 -6.69
CA GLU A 21 8.39 25.73 -5.63
C GLU A 21 7.27 24.84 -6.21
N SER A 22 6.83 25.09 -7.44
CA SER A 22 5.87 24.23 -8.16
C SER A 22 6.51 23.03 -8.87
N CYS A 23 7.82 23.00 -9.06
CA CYS A 23 8.51 21.90 -9.75
C CYS A 23 8.81 20.69 -8.85
N ASP A 24 8.56 20.80 -7.54
CA ASP A 24 8.69 19.70 -6.57
C ASP A 24 7.35 19.04 -6.20
N ALA A 25 6.26 19.41 -6.89
CA ALA A 25 4.94 18.80 -6.73
C ALA A 25 4.63 17.82 -7.87
N THR A 26 5.50 16.85 -8.12
CA THR A 26 5.16 15.70 -8.99
C THR A 26 4.32 14.66 -8.27
N ASP A 27 4.14 14.77 -6.96
CA ASP A 27 3.20 13.91 -6.25
C ASP A 27 1.77 14.43 -6.45
N PRO A 28 0.85 13.62 -7.02
CA PRO A 28 -0.56 13.97 -7.05
C PRO A 28 -1.03 14.24 -5.61
N PRO A 29 -2.04 15.13 -5.41
CA PRO A 29 -2.56 15.42 -4.08
C PRO A 29 -2.84 14.11 -3.34
N ALA A 30 -2.57 14.08 -2.02
CA ALA A 30 -2.62 12.91 -1.13
C ALA A 30 -3.97 12.16 -1.12
N ARG A 31 -4.35 11.63 -2.27
CA ARG A 31 -5.54 10.89 -2.61
C ARG A 31 -5.15 9.43 -2.72
N TRP A 32 -6.13 8.57 -2.47
CA TRP A 32 -5.97 7.15 -2.70
C TRP A 32 -5.95 6.86 -4.19
N VAL A 33 -4.89 6.20 -4.65
CA VAL A 33 -4.71 5.76 -6.04
C VAL A 33 -4.83 4.24 -6.06
N SER A 34 -5.69 3.72 -6.94
CA SER A 34 -5.84 2.27 -7.10
C SER A 34 -4.57 1.66 -7.71
N MET A 35 -4.11 0.55 -7.14
CA MET A 35 -2.96 -0.22 -7.62
C MET A 35 -3.39 -1.40 -8.52
N LEU A 36 -4.67 -1.49 -8.89
CA LEU A 36 -5.18 -2.61 -9.71
C LEU A 36 -5.39 -2.22 -11.19
N GLY A 37 -4.97 -1.02 -11.57
CA GLY A 37 -5.17 -0.44 -12.91
C GLY A 37 -4.38 -1.16 -14.02
N THR A 38 -3.12 -1.51 -13.76
CA THR A 38 -2.26 -2.19 -14.74
C THR A 38 -1.72 -3.54 -14.23
N ARG A 39 -1.27 -4.42 -15.13
CA ARG A 39 -0.67 -5.72 -14.77
C ARG A 39 0.54 -5.58 -13.85
N ARG A 40 1.38 -4.55 -14.08
CA ARG A 40 2.56 -4.28 -13.26
C ARG A 40 2.15 -3.85 -11.85
N GLU A 41 1.18 -2.95 -11.73
CA GLU A 41 0.69 -2.49 -10.43
C GLU A 41 -0.01 -3.61 -9.65
N ARG A 42 -0.78 -4.48 -10.31
CA ARG A 42 -1.36 -5.67 -9.66
C ARG A 42 -0.30 -6.59 -9.06
N SER A 43 0.79 -6.83 -9.77
CA SER A 43 1.93 -7.61 -9.24
C SER A 43 2.58 -6.91 -8.04
N ILE A 44 2.69 -5.58 -8.06
CA ILE A 44 3.15 -4.81 -6.89
C ILE A 44 2.16 -4.97 -5.73
N ALA A 45 0.86 -4.76 -5.95
CA ALA A 45 -0.18 -4.89 -4.94
C ALA A 45 -0.18 -6.27 -4.29
N PHE A 46 -0.06 -7.34 -5.07
CA PHE A 46 0.06 -8.71 -4.57
C PHE A 46 1.27 -8.88 -3.66
N ARG A 47 2.46 -8.42 -4.09
CA ARG A 47 3.68 -8.50 -3.27
C ARG A 47 3.55 -7.70 -1.97
N VAL A 48 2.93 -6.53 -2.01
CA VAL A 48 2.68 -5.73 -0.81
C VAL A 48 1.70 -6.45 0.13
N CYS A 49 0.62 -7.07 -0.39
CA CYS A 49 -0.30 -7.89 0.41
C CYS A 49 0.41 -9.05 1.08
N THR A 50 1.20 -9.84 0.33
CA THR A 50 1.96 -10.97 0.87
C THR A 50 2.91 -10.50 1.98
N LYS A 51 3.63 -9.41 1.74
CA LYS A 51 4.61 -8.93 2.71
C LYS A 51 3.98 -8.38 3.98
N ALA A 52 2.92 -7.59 3.85
CA ALA A 52 2.22 -7.07 5.02
C ALA A 52 1.48 -8.18 5.79
N LEU A 53 1.03 -9.25 5.10
CA LEU A 53 0.55 -10.45 5.80
C LEU A 53 1.68 -11.12 6.61
N LEU A 54 2.88 -11.26 6.05
CA LEU A 54 4.03 -11.80 6.79
C LEU A 54 4.35 -10.97 8.04
N GLU A 55 4.38 -9.63 7.94
CA GLU A 55 4.63 -8.77 9.11
C GLU A 55 3.53 -8.89 10.17
N TYR A 56 2.27 -9.04 9.75
CA TYR A 56 1.17 -9.30 10.67
C TYR A 56 1.38 -10.63 11.41
N MET A 57 1.76 -11.69 10.69
CA MET A 57 2.00 -13.03 11.23
C MET A 57 3.19 -13.06 12.20
N GLU A 58 4.27 -12.34 11.91
CA GLU A 58 5.42 -12.17 12.80
C GLU A 58 5.02 -11.44 14.09
N SER A 59 4.16 -10.42 13.98
CA SER A 59 3.66 -9.64 15.12
C SER A 59 2.61 -10.39 15.95
N TRP A 60 1.86 -11.31 15.33
CA TRP A 60 0.72 -12.02 15.93
C TRP A 60 0.75 -13.52 15.58
N PRO A 61 1.67 -14.31 16.14
CA PRO A 61 1.92 -15.70 15.74
C PRO A 61 0.81 -16.69 16.12
N ARG A 62 -0.31 -16.23 16.70
CA ARG A 62 -1.39 -17.09 17.21
C ARG A 62 -2.32 -17.61 16.12
N GLU A 63 -2.37 -16.95 14.97
CA GLU A 63 -3.20 -17.38 13.84
C GLU A 63 -2.33 -17.86 12.70
N TRP A 64 -2.64 -19.03 12.12
CA TRP A 64 -1.94 -19.54 10.94
C TRP A 64 -2.68 -19.14 9.65
N ILE A 65 -2.33 -17.97 9.13
CA ILE A 65 -2.75 -17.52 7.80
C ILE A 65 -1.64 -17.87 6.81
N GLY A 66 -1.98 -18.67 5.81
CA GLY A 66 -1.10 -19.06 4.72
C GLY A 66 -1.00 -17.98 3.64
N GLU A 67 -0.94 -18.41 2.38
CA GLU A 67 -0.65 -17.53 1.25
C GLU A 67 -1.81 -16.60 0.87
N VAL A 68 -1.45 -15.46 0.27
CA VAL A 68 -2.38 -14.59 -0.45
C VAL A 68 -2.77 -15.29 -1.76
N ILE A 69 -4.07 -15.42 -2.01
CA ILE A 69 -4.61 -16.05 -3.22
C ILE A 69 -4.83 -15.00 -4.30
N ASP A 70 -5.49 -13.89 -3.94
CA ASP A 70 -5.92 -12.87 -4.89
C ASP A 70 -6.20 -11.53 -4.18
N VAL A 71 -6.04 -10.41 -4.90
CA VAL A 71 -6.20 -9.06 -4.35
C VAL A 71 -7.50 -8.43 -4.85
N LEU A 72 -8.42 -8.17 -3.91
CA LEU A 72 -9.73 -7.58 -4.20
C LEU A 72 -9.66 -6.06 -4.36
N SER A 73 -8.87 -5.41 -3.51
CA SER A 73 -8.68 -3.96 -3.49
C SER A 73 -7.29 -3.65 -2.98
N ALA A 74 -6.61 -2.71 -3.64
CA ALA A 74 -5.35 -2.18 -3.17
C ALA A 74 -5.26 -0.72 -3.57
N ASN A 75 -5.11 0.16 -2.59
CA ASN A 75 -4.99 1.59 -2.80
C ASN A 75 -3.74 2.11 -2.10
N LEU A 76 -3.02 3.00 -2.77
CA LEU A 76 -1.84 3.68 -2.27
C LEU A 76 -2.17 5.15 -2.01
N ARG A 77 -1.70 5.67 -0.88
CA ARG A 77 -1.67 7.09 -0.59
C ARG A 77 -0.28 7.46 -0.09
N ARG A 78 0.32 8.48 -0.70
CA ARG A 78 1.60 9.05 -0.23
C ARG A 78 1.32 10.31 0.58
N VAL A 79 1.95 10.41 1.74
CA VAL A 79 1.90 11.60 2.60
C VAL A 79 3.33 11.90 3.05
N GLY A 80 3.97 12.86 2.38
CA GLY A 80 5.39 13.18 2.59
C GLY A 80 6.26 11.93 2.44
N PRO A 81 7.11 11.59 3.42
CA PRO A 81 8.02 10.45 3.34
C PRO A 81 7.34 9.12 3.71
N THR A 82 6.01 9.03 3.74
CA THR A 82 5.29 7.81 4.16
C THR A 82 4.30 7.33 3.10
N GLU A 83 4.33 6.04 2.82
CA GLU A 83 3.38 5.36 1.96
C GLU A 83 2.38 4.58 2.80
N TYR A 84 1.10 4.80 2.55
CA TYR A 84 -0.03 4.11 3.15
C TYR A 84 -0.70 3.22 2.12
N TYR A 85 -0.94 1.98 2.48
CA TYR A 85 -1.55 0.97 1.64
C TYR A 85 -2.82 0.47 2.32
N MET A 86 -3.98 0.72 1.71
CA MET A 86 -5.25 0.15 2.16
C MET A 86 -5.58 -1.03 1.26
N MET A 87 -5.60 -2.23 1.83
CA MET A 87 -5.67 -3.46 1.05
C MET A 87 -6.72 -4.42 1.58
N THR A 88 -7.39 -5.09 0.64
CA THR A 88 -8.33 -6.17 0.89
C THR A 88 -8.01 -7.30 -0.07
N PHE A 89 -7.82 -8.52 0.44
CA PHE A 89 -7.40 -9.66 -0.37
C PHE A 89 -7.91 -10.97 0.21
N TYR A 90 -7.90 -12.01 -0.61
CA TYR A 90 -8.16 -13.38 -0.18
C TYR A 90 -6.87 -14.05 0.27
N ALA A 91 -6.94 -14.80 1.37
CA ALA A 91 -5.86 -15.67 1.81
C ALA A 91 -6.41 -17.04 2.23
N LYS A 92 -5.51 -18.03 2.27
CA LYS A 92 -5.80 -19.32 2.90
C LYS A 92 -5.55 -19.22 4.39
N LYS A 93 -6.47 -19.68 5.23
CA LYS A 93 -6.26 -19.86 6.67
C LYS A 93 -6.31 -21.34 6.97
N MET A 94 -5.24 -21.88 7.56
CA MET A 94 -5.15 -23.29 7.90
C MET A 94 -5.48 -23.47 9.38
N ILE A 95 -6.29 -24.48 9.70
CA ILE A 95 -6.49 -24.92 11.09
C ILE A 95 -5.90 -26.33 11.22
N PRO A 96 -4.61 -26.46 11.59
CA PRO A 96 -3.92 -27.74 11.62
C PRO A 96 -4.62 -28.79 12.50
N ALA A 97 -5.15 -28.36 13.65
CA ALA A 97 -5.86 -29.24 14.58
C ALA A 97 -7.10 -29.93 13.97
N LEU A 98 -7.66 -29.37 12.89
CA LEU A 98 -8.84 -29.88 12.21
C LEU A 98 -8.53 -30.40 10.80
N GLY A 99 -7.29 -30.28 10.31
CA GLY A 99 -6.92 -30.73 8.96
C GLY A 99 -7.65 -30.01 7.82
N ILE A 100 -8.13 -28.78 8.05
CA ILE A 100 -8.95 -28.03 7.10
C ILE A 100 -8.35 -26.66 6.77
N THR A 101 -8.60 -26.24 5.53
CA THR A 101 -8.24 -24.91 5.03
C THR A 101 -9.51 -24.11 4.71
N PHE A 102 -9.50 -22.84 5.09
CA PHE A 102 -10.55 -21.87 4.79
C PHE A 102 -10.03 -20.78 3.87
N LYS A 103 -10.89 -20.31 2.97
CA LYS A 103 -10.68 -19.02 2.33
C LYS A 103 -11.16 -17.90 3.27
N VAL A 104 -10.28 -16.94 3.53
CA VAL A 104 -10.58 -15.76 4.34
C VAL A 104 -10.40 -14.49 3.51
N ILE A 105 -11.21 -13.47 3.80
CA ILE A 105 -10.99 -12.10 3.35
C ILE A 105 -10.24 -11.38 4.46
N ILE A 106 -9.13 -10.77 4.10
CA ILE A 106 -8.31 -9.98 5.01
C ILE A 106 -8.32 -8.55 4.51
N SER A 107 -8.55 -7.61 5.42
CA SER A 107 -8.43 -6.18 5.18
C SER A 107 -7.48 -5.57 6.21
N PHE A 108 -6.53 -4.75 5.76
CA PHE A 108 -5.68 -3.98 6.66
C PHE A 108 -5.13 -2.72 6.01
N THR A 109 -4.55 -1.87 6.86
CA THR A 109 -3.71 -0.75 6.45
C THR A 109 -2.24 -1.07 6.73
N TYR A 110 -1.41 -1.03 5.70
CA TYR A 110 0.04 -1.19 5.80
C TYR A 110 0.73 0.14 5.56
N THR A 111 1.67 0.49 6.43
CA THR A 111 2.38 1.78 6.38
C THR A 111 3.88 1.54 6.33
N LYS A 112 4.58 2.20 5.42
CA LYS A 112 6.05 2.14 5.35
C LYS A 112 6.68 3.46 4.89
N PRO A 113 7.96 3.72 5.21
CA PRO A 113 8.68 4.87 4.66
C PRO A 113 8.82 4.81 3.13
N THR A 114 8.77 5.98 2.49
CA THR A 114 9.01 6.18 1.06
C THR A 114 10.50 6.02 0.77
N GLY A 115 10.87 5.45 -0.38
CA GLY A 115 12.28 5.26 -0.77
C GLY A 115 13.01 4.14 -0.03
N SER A 116 12.36 3.48 0.95
CA SER A 116 12.88 2.24 1.54
C SER A 116 12.99 1.17 0.45
N SER A 117 14.24 0.86 0.05
CA SER A 117 14.54 -0.24 -0.88
C SER A 117 14.21 -1.59 -0.28
N THR A 118 14.17 -1.66 1.04
CA THR A 118 13.63 -2.79 1.77
C THR A 118 12.11 -2.67 1.78
N LEU A 119 11.45 -3.57 1.06
CA LEU A 119 10.05 -3.91 1.28
C LEU A 119 9.83 -4.52 2.68
N TYR A 120 10.85 -4.57 3.55
CA TYR A 120 10.93 -5.48 4.68
C TYR A 120 10.50 -4.90 6.03
N THR A 121 10.22 -3.60 6.12
CA THR A 121 9.87 -2.94 7.38
C THR A 121 8.70 -1.98 7.20
N GLY A 122 7.55 -2.33 7.76
CA GLY A 122 6.40 -1.45 7.90
C GLY A 122 5.61 -1.75 9.17
N ILE A 123 4.40 -1.21 9.23
CA ILE A 123 3.46 -1.42 10.33
C ILE A 123 2.10 -1.77 9.73
N VAL A 124 1.52 -2.87 10.22
CA VAL A 124 0.16 -3.29 9.91
C VAL A 124 -0.79 -2.76 10.99
N SER A 125 -1.90 -2.16 10.58
CA SER A 125 -2.92 -1.59 11.45
C SER A 125 -4.32 -1.77 10.85
N ASN A 126 -5.38 -1.49 11.63
CA ASN A 126 -6.79 -1.57 11.19
C ASN A 126 -7.13 -2.90 10.51
N PHE A 127 -6.73 -3.99 11.16
CA PHE A 127 -6.80 -5.34 10.60
C PHE A 127 -8.16 -5.99 10.88
N GLN A 128 -8.72 -6.65 9.86
CA GLN A 128 -9.96 -7.41 9.94
C GLN A 128 -9.83 -8.70 9.12
N ILE A 129 -10.21 -9.84 9.72
CA ILE A 129 -10.35 -11.13 9.03
C ILE A 129 -11.82 -11.50 9.02
N MET A 130 -12.32 -11.87 7.85
CA MET A 130 -13.65 -12.43 7.67
C MET A 130 -13.54 -13.81 7.02
N MET A 131 -14.12 -14.81 7.67
CA MET A 131 -14.21 -16.16 7.08
C MET A 131 -15.31 -16.21 6.02
N ILE A 132 -15.04 -16.86 4.90
CA ILE A 132 -16.03 -17.10 3.86
C ILE A 132 -16.73 -18.43 4.17
N ARG A 133 -18.06 -18.40 4.30
CA ARG A 133 -18.85 -19.61 4.52
C ARG A 133 -18.83 -20.47 3.25
N GLY A 134 -18.59 -21.77 3.40
CA GLY A 134 -18.70 -22.76 2.31
C GLY A 134 -17.42 -23.08 1.54
N THR A 135 -16.27 -22.50 1.90
CA THR A 135 -14.97 -22.77 1.26
C THR A 135 -14.06 -23.59 2.17
N VAL A 136 -14.50 -24.79 2.55
CA VAL A 136 -13.69 -25.73 3.34
C VAL A 136 -13.08 -26.74 2.39
N GLU A 137 -11.75 -26.74 2.33
CA GLU A 137 -10.98 -27.71 1.55
C GLU A 137 -10.16 -28.57 2.53
N PRO A 138 -10.13 -29.90 2.37
CA PRO A 138 -9.19 -30.74 3.10
C PRO A 138 -7.75 -30.37 2.72
N ILE A 139 -6.81 -30.52 3.65
CA ILE A 139 -5.38 -30.34 3.34
C ILE A 139 -4.93 -31.51 2.46
N GLU A 140 -4.49 -31.24 1.23
CA GLU A 140 -3.83 -32.24 0.37
C GLU A 140 -2.40 -32.47 0.88
N GLU A 141 -2.08 -33.72 1.28
CA GLU A 141 -0.76 -34.18 1.73
C GLU A 141 0.24 -34.36 0.59
#